data_AF-A0A0Q4F196-F1
#
_entry.id   AF-A0A0Q4F196-F1
#
_cell.length_a   1.000
_cell.length_b   1.000
_cell.length_c   1.000
_cell.angle_alpha   90.00
_cell.angle_beta   90.00
_cell.angle_gamma   90.00
#
_symmetry.space_group_name_H-M   'P 1'
#
loop_
_entity.id
_entity.type
_entity.pdbx_description
1 polymer ?
#
loop_
_entity_poly.entity_id
_entity_poly.type
_entity_poly.pdbx_seq_one_letter_code
_entity_poly.pdbx_strand_id
1 'polypeptide(L)'
;MSLETVIAGLVSACNALTDTVNKKISLIDQRVAAATEQVPAAVRAEVNKMLYVDSSSGVDTNSGLTPDKPLKTIAAAVNRVMLCGSATIFLRRGKVYEVGRGLGGTNVDNMSILFVPYGTEASKPIVRGALVRFSDSNTYVCGGFSAFTEMSIKFTDCRIETGLANGVSQYGPDYGGLFSRDGGLGESVSFKLFFHKCEVVVQDVPLFSTYYGFIQLSLAQTTISKGGTQSTIVNVGVPKMVDISSVSIVGFGAGATLDNLLTLAPGSYTARQVYTTISA
;
A
#
# COMPACT_ATOMS: atom_id res chain seq x y z
N MET A 1 44.54 -57.53 35.58
CA MET A 1 44.58 -56.75 34.33
C MET A 1 45.87 -55.94 34.34
N SER A 2 46.66 -55.94 33.26
CA SER A 2 47.95 -55.23 33.27
C SER A 2 47.75 -53.72 33.00
N LEU A 3 48.71 -52.89 33.41
CA LEU A 3 48.66 -51.44 33.14
C LEU A 3 48.59 -51.15 31.63
N GLU A 4 49.29 -51.94 30.83
CA GLU A 4 49.29 -51.85 29.36
C GLU A 4 47.88 -52.11 28.79
N THR A 5 47.15 -53.06 29.36
CA THR A 5 45.76 -53.36 28.95
C THR A 5 44.84 -52.17 29.24
N VAL A 6 45.00 -51.53 30.41
CA VAL A 6 44.23 -50.34 30.79
C VAL A 6 44.56 -49.15 29.89
N ILE A 7 45.84 -48.91 29.60
CA ILE A 7 46.30 -47.83 28.72
C ILE A 7 45.75 -48.03 27.30
N ALA A 8 45.83 -49.24 26.75
CA ALA A 8 45.29 -49.54 25.41
C ALA A 8 43.77 -49.28 25.34
N GLY A 9 43.03 -49.68 26.38
CA GLY A 9 41.59 -49.38 26.49
C GLY A 9 41.29 -47.89 26.51
N LEU A 10 42.07 -47.11 27.27
CA LEU A 10 41.91 -45.65 27.35
C LEU A 10 42.19 -44.97 26.00
N VAL A 11 43.27 -45.36 25.31
CA VAL A 11 43.61 -44.82 23.98
C VAL A 11 42.49 -45.11 22.98
N SER A 12 41.93 -46.32 23.00
CA SER A 12 40.79 -46.68 22.14
C SER A 12 39.56 -45.81 22.42
N ALA A 13 39.23 -45.59 23.70
CA ALA A 13 38.14 -44.72 24.10
C ALA A 13 38.36 -43.26 23.67
N CYS A 14 39.58 -42.74 23.82
CA CYS A 14 39.95 -41.39 23.38
C CYS A 14 39.83 -41.22 21.86
N ASN A 15 40.26 -42.20 21.07
CA ASN A 15 40.11 -42.17 19.62
C ASN A 15 38.63 -42.20 19.21
N ALA A 16 37.83 -43.07 19.84
CA ALA A 16 36.39 -43.13 19.58
C ALA A 16 35.66 -41.82 19.94
N LEU A 17 36.06 -41.18 21.05
CA LEU A 17 35.55 -39.86 21.42
C LEU A 17 35.96 -38.80 20.39
N THR A 18 37.22 -38.80 19.95
CA THR A 18 37.74 -37.87 18.94
C THR A 18 36.97 -38.00 17.62
N ASP A 19 36.74 -39.23 17.15
CA ASP A 19 35.94 -39.49 15.94
C ASP A 19 34.50 -39.01 16.09
N THR A 20 33.90 -39.22 17.27
CA THR A 20 32.53 -38.76 17.57
C THR A 20 32.45 -37.25 17.57
N VAL A 21 33.43 -36.56 18.17
CA VAL A 21 33.52 -35.09 18.18
C VAL A 21 33.68 -34.56 16.76
N ASN A 22 34.60 -35.12 15.98
CA ASN A 22 34.83 -34.71 14.58
C ASN A 22 33.56 -34.85 13.73
N LYS A 23 32.82 -35.96 13.87
CA LYS A 23 31.53 -36.15 13.19
C LYS A 23 30.49 -35.09 13.59
N LYS A 24 30.43 -34.72 14.87
CA LYS A 24 29.51 -33.67 15.34
C LYS A 24 29.91 -32.29 14.84
N ILE A 25 31.21 -31.97 14.80
CA ILE A 25 31.71 -30.71 14.24
C ILE A 25 31.28 -30.59 12.78
N SER A 26 31.57 -31.61 11.95
CA SER A 26 31.15 -31.59 10.54
C SER A 26 29.64 -31.43 10.35
N LEU A 27 28.82 -32.04 11.22
CA LEU A 27 27.37 -31.87 11.18
C LEU A 27 26.93 -30.45 11.57
N ILE A 28 27.59 -29.85 12.57
CA ILE A 28 27.34 -28.47 12.98
C ILE A 28 27.68 -27.52 11.82
N ASP A 29 28.85 -27.70 11.20
CA ASP A 29 29.29 -26.88 10.08
C ASP A 29 28.29 -26.94 8.91
N GLN A 30 27.80 -28.15 8.58
CA GLN A 30 26.76 -28.32 7.55
C GLN A 30 25.46 -27.58 7.91
N ARG A 31 25.01 -27.65 9.17
CA ARG A 31 23.79 -26.97 9.62
C ARG A 31 23.96 -25.45 9.64
N VAL A 32 25.12 -24.96 10.06
CA VAL A 32 25.44 -23.52 10.06
C VAL A 32 25.49 -22.99 8.64
N ALA A 33 26.13 -23.71 7.71
CA ALA A 33 26.17 -23.34 6.30
C ALA A 33 24.76 -23.29 5.70
N ALA A 34 23.95 -24.33 5.91
CA ALA A 34 22.58 -24.38 5.41
C ALA A 34 21.69 -23.25 5.98
N ALA A 35 21.81 -22.95 7.28
CA ALA A 35 21.06 -21.86 7.89
C ALA A 35 21.50 -20.50 7.32
N THR A 36 22.81 -20.28 7.19
CA THR A 36 23.39 -19.02 6.67
C THR A 36 22.95 -18.77 5.22
N GLU A 37 22.84 -19.82 4.42
CA GLU A 37 22.37 -19.73 3.03
C GLU A 37 20.87 -19.38 2.92
N GLN A 38 20.05 -19.80 3.88
CA GLN A 38 18.59 -19.56 3.87
C GLN A 38 18.18 -18.17 4.35
N VAL A 39 18.97 -17.52 5.21
CA VAL A 39 18.63 -16.22 5.80
C VAL A 39 18.30 -15.15 4.75
N PRO A 40 19.10 -14.94 3.68
CA PRO A 40 18.78 -13.93 2.68
C PRO A 40 17.43 -14.13 1.98
N ALA A 41 17.06 -15.39 1.70
CA ALA A 41 15.79 -15.72 1.05
C ALA A 41 14.61 -15.45 1.99
N ALA A 42 14.71 -15.88 3.25
CA ALA A 42 13.69 -15.62 4.26
C ALA A 42 13.48 -14.12 4.48
N VAL A 43 14.56 -13.35 4.63
CA VAL A 43 14.48 -11.88 4.79
C VAL A 43 13.84 -11.23 3.56
N ARG A 44 14.20 -11.63 2.34
CA ARG A 44 13.58 -11.10 1.12
C ARG A 44 12.09 -11.42 1.04
N ALA A 45 11.67 -12.62 1.45
CA ALA A 45 10.26 -13.02 1.48
C ALA A 45 9.44 -12.28 2.54
N GLU A 46 10.08 -11.77 3.59
CA GLU A 46 9.43 -10.89 4.57
C GLU A 46 9.37 -9.44 4.09
N VAL A 47 10.41 -8.94 3.42
CA VAL A 47 10.48 -7.56 2.92
C VAL A 47 9.61 -7.33 1.68
N ASN A 48 9.39 -8.35 0.85
CA ASN A 48 8.54 -8.25 -0.34
C ASN A 48 7.42 -9.31 -0.31
N LYS A 49 6.18 -8.85 -0.09
CA LYS A 49 5.01 -9.73 -0.02
C LYS A 49 4.23 -9.74 -1.33
N MET A 50 3.71 -10.90 -1.70
CA MET A 50 2.68 -11.05 -2.72
C MET A 50 1.40 -11.54 -2.04
N LEU A 51 0.32 -10.75 -2.13
CA LEU A 51 -0.91 -11.00 -1.41
C LEU A 51 -2.12 -10.91 -2.34
N TYR A 52 -3.08 -11.82 -2.20
CA TYR A 52 -4.33 -11.86 -2.94
C TYR A 52 -5.48 -11.43 -2.03
N VAL A 53 -6.35 -10.57 -2.55
CA VAL A 53 -7.52 -10.05 -1.84
C VAL A 53 -8.76 -10.22 -2.69
N ASP A 54 -9.80 -10.77 -2.07
CA ASP A 54 -11.13 -10.96 -2.64
C ASP A 54 -12.17 -10.57 -1.59
N SER A 55 -12.85 -9.45 -1.80
CA SER A 55 -13.83 -8.95 -0.82
C SER A 55 -15.09 -9.80 -0.69
N SER A 56 -15.34 -10.70 -1.65
CA SER A 56 -16.52 -11.56 -1.67
C SER A 56 -16.30 -12.89 -0.96
N SER A 57 -15.25 -13.63 -1.31
CA SER A 57 -14.97 -14.98 -0.77
C SER A 57 -13.74 -15.05 0.13
N GLY A 58 -12.96 -13.98 0.24
CA GLY A 58 -11.78 -13.95 1.10
C GLY A 58 -12.13 -13.95 2.59
N VAL A 59 -11.14 -14.32 3.40
CA VAL A 59 -11.23 -14.29 4.87
C VAL A 59 -9.91 -13.74 5.39
N ASP A 60 -9.95 -12.76 6.29
CA ASP A 60 -8.74 -12.07 6.76
C ASP A 60 -7.82 -12.95 7.64
N THR A 61 -8.30 -14.12 8.05
CA THR A 61 -7.48 -15.17 8.70
C THR A 61 -6.73 -16.06 7.71
N ASN A 62 -7.00 -15.96 6.40
CA ASN A 62 -6.26 -16.69 5.38
C ASN A 62 -4.80 -16.18 5.29
N SER A 63 -3.92 -16.95 4.66
CA SER A 63 -2.54 -16.50 4.42
C SER A 63 -2.48 -15.33 3.43
N GLY A 64 -3.39 -15.30 2.45
CA GLY A 64 -3.34 -14.35 1.34
C GLY A 64 -2.29 -14.68 0.29
N LEU A 65 -1.52 -15.76 0.44
CA LEU A 65 -0.39 -16.06 -0.45
C LEU A 65 -0.81 -16.70 -1.78
N THR A 66 -2.07 -17.12 -1.91
CA THR A 66 -2.60 -17.75 -3.13
C THR A 66 -4.00 -17.22 -3.46
N PRO A 67 -4.42 -17.26 -4.74
CA PRO A 67 -5.78 -16.87 -5.15
C PRO A 67 -6.89 -17.69 -4.48
N ASP A 68 -6.62 -18.95 -4.11
CA ASP A 68 -7.58 -19.86 -3.49
C ASP A 68 -7.74 -19.63 -1.98
N LYS A 69 -6.78 -18.95 -1.36
CA LYS A 69 -6.83 -18.53 0.05
C LYS A 69 -6.60 -17.02 0.17
N PRO A 70 -7.46 -16.18 -0.46
CA PRO A 70 -7.28 -14.74 -0.47
C PRO A 70 -7.73 -14.15 0.86
N LEU A 71 -7.17 -12.99 1.18
CA LEU A 71 -7.66 -12.12 2.24
C LEU A 71 -8.97 -11.47 1.81
N LYS A 72 -9.76 -11.00 2.78
CA LYS A 72 -11.02 -10.31 2.49
C LYS A 72 -10.81 -8.82 2.24
N THR A 73 -9.94 -8.19 3.03
CA THR A 73 -9.79 -6.73 3.06
C THR A 73 -8.40 -6.27 2.64
N ILE A 74 -8.32 -5.06 2.09
CA ILE A 74 -7.04 -4.40 1.80
C ILE A 74 -6.30 -4.11 3.11
N ALA A 75 -7.00 -3.71 4.17
CA ALA A 75 -6.40 -3.47 5.49
C ALA A 75 -5.66 -4.72 6.01
N ALA A 76 -6.28 -5.91 5.92
CA ALA A 76 -5.62 -7.16 6.31
C ALA A 76 -4.38 -7.48 5.45
N ALA A 77 -4.37 -7.09 4.17
CA ALA A 77 -3.20 -7.26 3.32
C ALA A 77 -2.08 -6.28 3.69
N VAL A 78 -2.40 -5.00 3.86
CA VAL A 78 -1.42 -3.96 4.25
C VAL A 78 -0.81 -4.28 5.63
N ASN A 79 -1.61 -4.73 6.60
CA ASN A 79 -1.12 -5.09 7.93
C ASN A 79 -0.19 -6.33 7.95
N ARG A 80 -0.07 -7.07 6.84
CA ARG A 80 0.92 -8.16 6.68
C ARG A 80 2.25 -7.69 6.09
N VAL A 81 2.34 -6.44 5.66
CA VAL A 81 3.56 -5.85 5.13
C VAL A 81 4.34 -5.27 6.30
N MET A 82 5.61 -5.65 6.41
CA MET A 82 6.47 -5.07 7.44
C MET A 82 6.73 -3.58 7.16
N LEU A 83 7.01 -2.81 8.21
CA LEU A 83 7.49 -1.43 8.07
C LEU A 83 8.76 -1.40 7.19
N CYS A 84 8.88 -0.37 6.35
CA CYS A 84 9.93 -0.27 5.32
C CYS A 84 9.90 -1.39 4.25
N GLY A 85 8.86 -2.22 4.27
CA GLY A 85 8.64 -3.30 3.33
C GLY A 85 7.92 -2.85 2.06
N SER A 86 7.74 -3.83 1.18
CA SER A 86 7.01 -3.66 -0.07
C SER A 86 6.04 -4.80 -0.29
N ALA A 87 4.97 -4.55 -1.04
CA ALA A 87 4.06 -5.61 -1.43
C ALA A 87 3.44 -5.38 -2.81
N THR A 88 3.17 -6.48 -3.50
CA THR A 88 2.22 -6.54 -4.60
C THR A 88 0.92 -7.15 -4.08
N ILE A 89 -0.15 -6.36 -4.09
CA ILE A 89 -1.48 -6.76 -3.66
C ILE A 89 -2.35 -6.96 -4.90
N PHE A 90 -2.70 -8.21 -5.16
CA PHE A 90 -3.58 -8.65 -6.23
C PHE A 90 -5.03 -8.50 -5.79
N LEU A 91 -5.80 -7.63 -6.45
CA LEU A 91 -7.22 -7.40 -6.20
C LEU A 91 -8.07 -8.16 -7.22
N ARG A 92 -9.02 -8.98 -6.78
CA ARG A 92 -9.89 -9.71 -7.70
C ARG A 92 -10.74 -8.73 -8.51
N ARG A 93 -10.73 -8.91 -9.84
CA ARG A 93 -11.55 -8.16 -10.80
C ARG A 93 -13.04 -8.26 -10.47
N GLY A 94 -13.77 -7.20 -10.81
CA GLY A 94 -15.21 -7.06 -10.58
C GLY A 94 -15.67 -6.97 -9.12
N LYS A 95 -14.73 -6.79 -8.17
CA LYS A 95 -15.05 -6.61 -6.75
C LYS A 95 -14.84 -5.17 -6.28
N VAL A 96 -15.47 -4.83 -5.16
CA VAL A 96 -15.33 -3.54 -4.47
C VAL A 96 -14.61 -3.74 -3.16
N TYR A 97 -13.64 -2.87 -2.87
CA TYR A 97 -12.81 -2.87 -1.68
C TYR A 97 -12.93 -1.52 -0.97
N GLU A 98 -13.66 -1.51 0.13
CA GLU A 98 -13.81 -0.31 0.96
C GLU A 98 -12.54 -0.11 1.81
N VAL A 99 -12.03 1.13 1.84
CA VAL A 99 -10.86 1.54 2.62
C VAL A 99 -11.17 2.80 3.43
N GLY A 100 -10.77 2.83 4.69
CA GLY A 100 -11.05 3.96 5.57
C GLY A 100 -10.53 3.74 6.99
N ARG A 101 -10.40 4.83 7.76
CA ARG A 101 -9.76 4.85 9.08
C ARG A 101 -10.38 3.87 10.10
N GLY A 102 -11.69 3.62 10.01
CA GLY A 102 -12.41 2.68 10.89
C GLY A 102 -12.46 1.23 10.42
N LEU A 103 -11.88 0.89 9.26
CA LEU A 103 -11.94 -0.46 8.68
C LEU A 103 -10.67 -1.29 8.95
N GLY A 104 -10.07 -1.10 10.13
CA GLY A 104 -8.84 -1.79 10.53
C GLY A 104 -7.54 -1.07 10.12
N GLY A 105 -7.65 0.13 9.55
CA GLY A 105 -6.53 0.99 9.19
C GLY A 105 -5.75 0.48 7.98
N THR A 106 -5.47 1.38 7.05
CA THR A 106 -4.61 1.17 5.87
C THR A 106 -3.44 2.12 6.01
N ASN A 107 -2.69 1.96 7.09
CA ASN A 107 -1.49 2.72 7.34
C ASN A 107 -0.37 2.16 6.45
N VAL A 108 0.12 2.99 5.53
CA VAL A 108 1.13 2.65 4.52
C VAL A 108 2.44 3.40 4.79
N ASP A 109 2.68 3.75 6.06
CA ASP A 109 3.85 4.52 6.47
C ASP A 109 5.16 3.80 6.17
N ASN A 110 6.03 4.48 5.43
CA ASN A 110 7.30 4.00 4.92
C ASN A 110 7.17 2.70 4.09
N MET A 111 6.01 2.43 3.47
CA MET A 111 5.80 1.24 2.65
C MET A 111 5.68 1.57 1.16
N SER A 112 6.02 0.58 0.32
CA SER A 112 5.80 0.62 -1.12
C SER A 112 4.82 -0.47 -1.57
N ILE A 113 3.61 -0.06 -1.96
CA ILE A 113 2.52 -0.99 -2.31
C ILE A 113 2.15 -0.84 -3.79
N LEU A 114 2.07 -1.96 -4.49
CA LEU A 114 1.55 -2.06 -5.85
C LEU A 114 0.24 -2.84 -5.84
N PHE A 115 -0.84 -2.19 -6.24
CA PHE A 115 -2.14 -2.81 -6.48
C PHE A 115 -2.30 -3.18 -7.98
N VAL A 116 -2.60 -4.45 -8.23
CA VAL A 116 -2.82 -5.00 -9.58
C VAL A 116 -4.06 -5.89 -9.59
N PRO A 117 -4.83 -5.94 -10.69
CA PRO A 117 -5.96 -6.85 -10.79
C PRO A 117 -5.51 -8.31 -10.98
N TYR A 118 -6.34 -9.25 -10.53
CA TYR A 118 -6.29 -10.66 -10.95
C TYR A 118 -7.69 -11.22 -11.23
N GLY A 119 -7.74 -12.39 -11.88
CA GLY A 119 -8.98 -13.02 -12.30
C GLY A 119 -9.45 -12.57 -13.69
N THR A 120 -10.59 -13.09 -14.12
CA THR A 120 -11.06 -13.00 -15.52
C THR A 120 -12.26 -12.08 -15.73
N GLU A 121 -12.84 -11.54 -14.65
CA GLU A 121 -14.00 -10.64 -14.76
C GLU A 121 -13.62 -9.38 -15.56
N ALA A 122 -14.51 -8.94 -16.46
CA ALA A 122 -14.22 -7.81 -17.36
C ALA A 122 -14.06 -6.48 -16.59
N SER A 123 -14.83 -6.30 -15.53
CA SER A 123 -14.82 -5.09 -14.71
C SER A 123 -13.53 -4.97 -13.87
N LYS A 124 -12.98 -3.76 -13.79
CA LYS A 124 -11.83 -3.45 -12.93
C LYS A 124 -12.20 -3.63 -11.45
N PRO A 125 -11.24 -4.00 -10.57
CA PRO A 125 -11.45 -3.89 -9.13
C PRO A 125 -11.66 -2.43 -8.75
N ILE A 126 -12.60 -2.17 -7.83
CA ILE A 126 -12.93 -0.83 -7.34
C ILE A 126 -12.36 -0.68 -5.93
N VAL A 127 -11.45 0.28 -5.73
CA VAL A 127 -10.99 0.71 -4.40
C VAL A 127 -11.76 1.97 -4.04
N ARG A 128 -12.59 1.89 -2.99
CA ARG A 128 -13.50 2.96 -2.60
C ARG A 128 -13.18 3.48 -1.21
N GLY A 129 -13.16 4.80 -1.08
CA GLY A 129 -13.10 5.44 0.23
C GLY A 129 -14.40 5.27 1.02
N ALA A 130 -14.32 4.69 2.21
CA ALA A 130 -15.43 4.60 3.15
C ALA A 130 -15.32 5.70 4.20
N LEU A 131 -16.40 6.47 4.39
CA LEU A 131 -16.46 7.47 5.45
C LEU A 131 -16.74 6.78 6.78
N VAL A 132 -16.00 7.19 7.80
CA VAL A 132 -16.19 6.78 9.18
C VAL A 132 -16.36 8.03 10.03
N ARG A 133 -17.30 7.98 10.96
CA ARG A 133 -17.48 9.04 11.94
C ARG A 133 -16.27 9.09 12.87
N PHE A 134 -15.69 10.26 13.02
CA PHE A 134 -14.58 10.52 13.92
C PHE A 134 -15.10 10.42 15.37
N SER A 135 -14.41 9.64 16.22
CA SER A 135 -14.98 9.11 17.47
C SER A 135 -15.43 10.15 18.51
N ASP A 136 -14.88 11.36 18.44
CA ASP A 136 -15.13 12.47 19.37
C ASP A 136 -15.91 13.63 18.73
N SER A 137 -16.43 13.47 17.51
CA SER A 137 -17.17 14.53 16.81
C SER A 137 -18.28 14.02 15.88
N ASN A 138 -19.08 14.95 15.34
CA ASN A 138 -20.01 14.66 14.25
C ASN A 138 -19.34 14.73 12.87
N THR A 139 -18.02 14.84 12.83
CA THR A 139 -17.24 14.93 11.61
C THR A 139 -16.98 13.54 11.06
N TYR A 140 -17.18 13.37 9.76
CA TYR A 140 -16.81 12.15 9.05
C TYR A 140 -15.53 12.37 8.25
N VAL A 141 -14.71 11.34 8.21
CA VAL A 141 -13.45 11.30 7.47
C VAL A 141 -13.37 10.00 6.68
N CYS A 142 -12.73 10.00 5.51
CA CYS A 142 -12.37 8.74 4.86
C CYS A 142 -11.08 8.20 5.47
N GLY A 143 -9.96 8.87 5.23
CA GLY A 143 -8.63 8.37 5.61
C GLY A 143 -8.36 7.00 4.99
N GLY A 144 -8.61 6.88 3.69
CA GLY A 144 -8.60 5.61 2.96
C GLY A 144 -7.23 4.94 2.90
N PHE A 145 -6.16 5.71 2.90
CA PHE A 145 -4.78 5.28 3.07
C PHE A 145 -4.06 6.39 3.83
N SER A 146 -3.37 6.04 4.91
CA SER A 146 -2.72 7.01 5.77
C SER A 146 -1.23 6.74 5.95
N ALA A 147 -0.45 7.79 6.21
CA ALA A 147 0.97 7.67 6.59
C ALA A 147 1.39 8.88 7.42
N PHE A 148 2.50 8.72 8.14
CA PHE A 148 3.11 9.76 8.98
C PHE A 148 4.25 10.47 8.26
N THR A 149 5.09 9.71 7.55
CA THR A 149 6.36 10.17 6.97
C THR A 149 6.35 10.07 5.45
N GLU A 150 6.14 8.87 4.92
CA GLU A 150 6.13 8.63 3.47
C GLU A 150 5.18 7.50 3.13
N MET A 151 4.49 7.59 1.99
CA MET A 151 3.84 6.44 1.38
C MET A 151 4.15 6.40 -0.12
N SER A 152 4.33 5.19 -0.65
CA SER A 152 4.44 4.96 -2.08
C SER A 152 3.40 3.94 -2.52
N ILE A 153 2.36 4.39 -3.22
CA ILE A 153 1.29 3.51 -3.70
C ILE A 153 1.16 3.62 -5.21
N LYS A 154 1.09 2.47 -5.86
CA LYS A 154 0.88 2.33 -7.29
C LYS A 154 -0.39 1.54 -7.55
N PHE A 155 -1.25 2.05 -8.41
CA PHE A 155 -2.41 1.33 -8.93
C PHE A 155 -2.22 1.08 -10.42
N THR A 156 -2.46 -0.15 -10.85
CA THR A 156 -2.52 -0.51 -12.27
C THR A 156 -3.90 -1.07 -12.58
N ASP A 157 -4.55 -0.55 -13.61
CA ASP A 157 -5.80 -1.11 -14.15
C ASP A 157 -6.91 -1.30 -13.08
N CYS A 158 -6.99 -0.34 -12.16
CA CYS A 158 -7.98 -0.27 -11.09
C CYS A 158 -8.95 0.89 -11.34
N ARG A 159 -10.12 0.80 -10.72
CA ARG A 159 -11.01 1.95 -10.54
C ARG A 159 -10.89 2.43 -9.09
N ILE A 160 -10.72 3.73 -8.92
CA ILE A 160 -10.54 4.38 -7.63
C ILE A 160 -11.70 5.35 -7.48
N GLU A 161 -12.50 5.15 -6.44
CA GLU A 161 -13.61 6.02 -6.09
C GLU A 161 -13.27 6.70 -4.78
N THR A 162 -13.17 8.02 -4.76
CA THR A 162 -13.13 8.72 -3.48
C THR A 162 -14.47 8.56 -2.79
N GLY A 163 -14.57 8.77 -1.48
CA GLY A 163 -15.78 8.41 -0.73
C GLY A 163 -17.05 9.21 -1.07
N LEU A 164 -18.20 8.55 -0.92
CA LEU A 164 -19.55 9.14 -0.97
C LEU A 164 -19.95 9.67 0.41
N ALA A 165 -20.30 10.94 0.50
CA ALA A 165 -20.76 11.57 1.74
C ALA A 165 -22.28 11.45 1.93
N ASN A 166 -22.94 10.48 1.27
CA ASN A 166 -24.40 10.32 1.28
C ASN A 166 -25.00 10.45 2.70
N GLY A 167 -25.76 11.53 2.93
CA GLY A 167 -26.45 11.77 4.20
C GLY A 167 -25.55 12.27 5.35
N VAL A 168 -24.30 12.62 5.08
CA VAL A 168 -23.36 13.15 6.08
C VAL A 168 -23.44 14.67 6.11
N SER A 169 -23.71 15.23 7.29
CA SER A 169 -23.87 16.69 7.49
C SER A 169 -22.55 17.44 7.66
N GLN A 170 -21.47 16.75 8.04
CA GLN A 170 -20.18 17.39 8.31
C GLN A 170 -19.02 16.47 7.89
N TYR A 171 -18.30 16.89 6.86
CA TYR A 171 -17.06 16.24 6.41
C TYR A 171 -15.85 17.06 6.91
N GLY A 172 -14.82 16.36 7.39
CA GLY A 172 -13.56 16.97 7.84
C GLY A 172 -12.54 16.99 6.70
N PRO A 173 -12.45 18.06 5.90
CA PRO A 173 -11.61 18.09 4.70
C PRO A 173 -10.11 17.94 4.99
N ASP A 174 -9.74 18.23 6.22
CA ASP A 174 -8.37 18.38 6.70
C ASP A 174 -7.65 17.06 6.95
N TYR A 175 -8.42 16.00 7.22
CA TYR A 175 -7.92 14.67 7.58
C TYR A 175 -8.72 13.55 6.90
N GLY A 176 -9.50 13.89 5.87
CA GLY A 176 -10.58 13.05 5.39
C GLY A 176 -10.46 12.53 3.97
N GLY A 177 -9.40 12.87 3.23
CA GLY A 177 -9.20 12.46 1.84
C GLY A 177 -9.03 10.94 1.70
N LEU A 178 -9.05 10.45 0.45
CA LEU A 178 -8.74 9.04 0.19
C LEU A 178 -7.29 8.74 0.60
N PHE A 179 -6.34 9.62 0.26
CA PHE A 179 -4.98 9.61 0.78
C PHE A 179 -4.83 10.73 1.79
N SER A 180 -4.57 10.38 3.04
CA SER A 180 -4.49 11.35 4.13
C SER A 180 -3.20 11.18 4.92
N ARG A 181 -2.84 12.21 5.66
CA ARG A 181 -1.84 12.07 6.72
C ARG A 181 -2.52 11.46 7.95
N ASP A 182 -1.86 10.53 8.63
CA ASP A 182 -2.17 10.22 10.04
C ASP A 182 -1.14 11.01 10.86
N GLY A 183 -1.56 11.87 11.79
CA GLY A 183 -0.59 12.71 12.49
C GLY A 183 -1.08 14.02 13.11
N GLY A 184 -0.28 14.60 14.00
CA GLY A 184 -0.53 15.85 14.73
C GLY A 184 -0.02 17.11 14.01
N LEU A 185 -0.30 18.30 14.51
CA LEU A 185 0.16 19.56 13.89
C LEU A 185 1.70 19.59 13.78
N GLY A 186 2.23 19.98 12.60
CA GLY A 186 3.67 20.12 12.35
C GLY A 186 4.36 18.92 11.69
N GLU A 187 3.70 17.75 11.62
CA GLU A 187 4.24 16.59 10.90
C GLU A 187 4.04 16.72 9.38
N SER A 188 5.01 16.29 8.59
CA SER A 188 5.01 16.41 7.13
C SER A 188 5.07 15.02 6.50
N VAL A 189 4.25 14.78 5.47
CA VAL A 189 4.19 13.49 4.79
C VAL A 189 4.53 13.61 3.30
N SER A 190 5.30 12.68 2.78
CA SER A 190 5.65 12.52 1.37
C SER A 190 4.72 11.50 0.72
N PHE A 191 3.82 11.96 -0.14
CA PHE A 191 2.91 11.11 -0.89
C PHE A 191 3.49 10.81 -2.28
N LYS A 192 3.72 9.54 -2.62
CA LYS A 192 4.13 9.12 -3.97
C LYS A 192 3.08 8.21 -4.57
N LEU A 193 2.24 8.76 -5.44
CA LEU A 193 1.08 8.08 -6.00
C LEU A 193 1.22 7.94 -7.51
N PHE A 194 0.99 6.71 -7.99
CA PHE A 194 1.10 6.38 -9.40
C PHE A 194 -0.17 5.67 -9.85
N PHE A 195 -0.81 6.18 -10.89
CA PHE A 195 -1.97 5.56 -11.52
C PHE A 195 -1.63 5.24 -12.97
N HIS A 196 -1.68 3.96 -13.32
CA HIS A 196 -1.48 3.48 -14.69
C HIS A 196 -2.73 2.75 -15.17
N LYS A 197 -3.31 3.17 -16.30
CA LYS A 197 -4.53 2.56 -16.88
C LYS A 197 -5.73 2.58 -15.92
N CYS A 198 -5.76 3.54 -15.00
CA CYS A 198 -6.79 3.60 -13.97
C CYS A 198 -7.99 4.46 -14.38
N GLU A 199 -9.08 4.29 -13.65
CA GLU A 199 -10.20 5.24 -13.61
C GLU A 199 -10.25 5.85 -12.22
N VAL A 200 -10.18 7.16 -12.10
CA VAL A 200 -10.33 7.87 -10.82
C VAL A 200 -11.65 8.63 -10.88
N VAL A 201 -12.51 8.40 -9.89
CA VAL A 201 -13.80 9.06 -9.74
C VAL A 201 -13.75 9.88 -8.47
N VAL A 202 -13.71 11.20 -8.64
CA VAL A 202 -13.70 12.14 -7.53
C VAL A 202 -15.14 12.42 -7.12
N GLN A 203 -15.56 11.83 -6.01
CA GLN A 203 -16.90 11.89 -5.44
C GLN A 203 -17.05 13.06 -4.46
N ASP A 204 -17.45 12.82 -3.21
CA ASP A 204 -17.67 13.88 -2.21
C ASP A 204 -16.44 14.12 -1.33
N VAL A 205 -15.50 13.17 -1.35
CA VAL A 205 -14.22 13.25 -0.66
C VAL A 205 -13.12 13.61 -1.67
N PRO A 206 -12.18 14.52 -1.36
CA PRO A 206 -11.03 14.80 -2.22
C PRO A 206 -10.09 13.58 -2.30
N LEU A 207 -9.28 13.52 -3.36
CA LEU A 207 -8.32 12.43 -3.51
C LEU A 207 -7.23 12.50 -2.41
N PHE A 208 -6.80 13.70 -2.06
CA PHE A 208 -5.79 13.96 -1.03
C PHE A 208 -6.32 14.89 0.04
N SER A 209 -5.86 14.72 1.29
CA SER A 209 -6.01 15.72 2.35
C SER A 209 -4.73 15.79 3.19
N THR A 210 -3.98 16.90 3.08
CA THR A 210 -2.87 17.19 3.99
C THR A 210 -2.57 18.70 4.05
N TYR A 211 -2.18 19.20 5.22
CA TYR A 211 -1.70 20.57 5.39
C TYR A 211 -0.20 20.73 5.19
N TYR A 212 0.55 19.64 5.37
CA TYR A 212 2.00 19.65 5.38
C TYR A 212 2.51 18.42 4.65
N GLY A 213 3.44 18.62 3.74
CA GLY A 213 3.94 17.50 2.95
C GLY A 213 4.34 17.89 1.55
N PHE A 214 4.51 16.84 0.77
CA PHE A 214 4.80 16.91 -0.65
C PHE A 214 4.01 15.82 -1.35
N ILE A 215 3.46 16.14 -2.53
CA ILE A 215 2.73 15.17 -3.36
C ILE A 215 3.49 14.96 -4.65
N GLN A 216 3.98 13.75 -4.88
CA GLN A 216 4.35 13.26 -6.19
C GLN A 216 3.19 12.45 -6.77
N LEU A 217 2.59 12.96 -7.85
CA LEU A 217 1.47 12.34 -8.54
C LEU A 217 1.86 12.02 -9.98
N SER A 218 1.79 10.76 -10.36
CA SER A 218 2.00 10.30 -11.73
C SER A 218 0.72 9.66 -12.27
N LEU A 219 0.26 10.15 -13.41
CA LEU A 219 -0.95 9.71 -14.09
C LEU A 219 -0.60 9.30 -15.52
N ALA A 220 -0.77 8.02 -15.84
CA ALA A 220 -0.50 7.49 -17.17
C ALA A 220 -1.72 6.71 -17.67
N GLN A 221 -2.21 7.05 -18.87
CA GLN A 221 -3.35 6.35 -19.50
C GLN A 221 -4.57 6.28 -18.56
N THR A 222 -4.79 7.32 -17.78
CA THR A 222 -5.78 7.34 -16.69
C THR A 222 -6.91 8.30 -17.04
N THR A 223 -8.14 7.93 -16.71
CA THR A 223 -9.29 8.83 -16.79
C THR A 223 -9.63 9.32 -15.40
N ILE A 224 -9.81 10.62 -15.22
CA ILE A 224 -10.31 11.24 -14.00
C ILE A 224 -11.68 11.82 -14.31
N SER A 225 -12.68 11.50 -13.50
CA SER A 225 -14.05 11.98 -13.67
C SER A 225 -14.59 12.55 -12.36
N LYS A 226 -15.45 13.55 -12.47
CA LYS A 226 -16.25 14.02 -11.34
C LYS A 226 -17.45 13.09 -11.16
N GLY A 227 -17.58 12.49 -9.98
CA GLY A 227 -18.69 11.60 -9.61
C GLY A 227 -19.57 12.13 -8.49
N GLY A 228 -19.17 13.19 -7.79
CA GLY A 228 -19.89 13.73 -6.63
C GLY A 228 -19.78 15.25 -6.55
N THR A 229 -19.81 15.79 -5.34
CA THR A 229 -19.84 17.23 -5.10
C THR A 229 -18.48 17.90 -5.19
N GLN A 230 -17.36 17.16 -5.06
CA GLN A 230 -16.04 17.78 -5.07
C GLN A 230 -15.69 18.39 -6.42
N SER A 231 -15.18 19.63 -6.35
CA SER A 231 -14.77 20.40 -7.52
C SER A 231 -13.27 20.30 -7.82
N THR A 232 -12.48 19.70 -6.92
CA THR A 232 -11.02 19.58 -7.04
C THR A 232 -10.58 18.14 -6.82
N ILE A 233 -9.51 17.72 -7.50
CA ILE A 233 -8.84 16.44 -7.27
C ILE A 233 -7.99 16.52 -6.00
N VAL A 234 -7.24 17.62 -5.85
CA VAL A 234 -6.43 17.92 -4.66
C VAL A 234 -6.93 19.22 -4.07
N ASN A 235 -7.43 19.20 -2.83
CA ASN A 235 -8.01 20.37 -2.18
C ASN A 235 -7.01 21.15 -1.31
N VAL A 236 -5.70 20.85 -1.42
CA VAL A 236 -4.66 21.40 -0.54
C VAL A 236 -3.50 22.03 -1.30
N GLY A 237 -2.98 23.14 -0.76
CA GLY A 237 -1.92 23.95 -1.35
C GLY A 237 -0.48 23.47 -1.06
N VAL A 238 -0.26 22.19 -0.78
CA VAL A 238 1.10 21.67 -0.54
C VAL A 238 1.94 21.63 -1.83
N PRO A 239 3.29 21.66 -1.75
CA PRO A 239 4.16 21.46 -2.90
C PRO A 239 3.90 20.15 -3.64
N LYS A 240 3.96 20.18 -4.99
CA LYS A 240 3.62 19.02 -5.82
C LYS A 240 4.58 18.78 -6.98
N MET A 241 4.83 17.53 -7.30
CA MET A 241 5.40 17.12 -8.59
C MET A 241 4.37 16.28 -9.32
N VAL A 242 3.99 16.73 -10.51
CA VAL A 242 2.89 16.12 -11.26
C VAL A 242 3.39 15.70 -12.64
N ASP A 243 3.27 14.42 -12.95
CA ASP A 243 3.59 13.87 -14.27
C ASP A 243 2.32 13.29 -14.90
N ILE A 244 1.92 13.82 -16.04
CA ILE A 244 0.65 13.50 -16.71
C ILE A 244 0.94 13.09 -18.14
N SER A 245 0.55 11.87 -18.49
CA SER A 245 0.70 11.31 -19.82
C SER A 245 -0.55 10.58 -20.28
N SER A 246 -1.16 11.02 -21.37
CA SER A 246 -2.37 10.39 -21.95
C SER A 246 -3.52 10.31 -20.94
N VAL A 247 -3.91 11.46 -20.39
CA VAL A 247 -4.93 11.55 -19.33
C VAL A 247 -6.16 12.29 -19.84
N SER A 248 -7.33 11.76 -19.52
CA SER A 248 -8.62 12.40 -19.78
C SER A 248 -9.23 12.86 -18.46
N ILE A 249 -9.65 14.12 -18.38
CA ILE A 249 -10.32 14.70 -17.22
C ILE A 249 -11.71 15.19 -17.66
N VAL A 250 -12.78 14.67 -17.05
CA VAL A 250 -14.16 14.90 -17.52
C VAL A 250 -15.13 15.22 -16.38
N GLY A 251 -16.23 15.93 -16.69
CA GLY A 251 -17.32 16.19 -15.75
C GLY A 251 -17.07 17.32 -14.75
N PHE A 252 -15.92 18.00 -14.84
CA PHE A 252 -15.64 19.17 -14.02
C PHE A 252 -16.23 20.43 -14.67
N GLY A 253 -16.66 21.41 -13.88
CA GLY A 253 -17.38 22.59 -14.38
C GLY A 253 -16.61 23.35 -15.48
N ALA A 254 -17.36 24.11 -16.29
CA ALA A 254 -16.76 24.95 -17.34
C ALA A 254 -15.65 25.86 -16.76
N GLY A 255 -14.50 25.90 -17.44
CA GLY A 255 -13.32 26.63 -16.98
C GLY A 255 -12.42 25.86 -16.01
N ALA A 256 -12.67 24.57 -15.77
CA ALA A 256 -11.75 23.71 -15.04
C ALA A 256 -10.40 23.63 -15.76
N THR A 257 -9.34 23.99 -15.04
CA THR A 257 -7.94 23.88 -15.48
C THR A 257 -7.20 22.88 -14.59
N LEU A 258 -6.07 22.38 -15.07
CA LEU A 258 -5.22 21.52 -14.25
C LEU A 258 -4.79 22.22 -12.95
N ASP A 259 -4.44 23.50 -13.05
CA ASP A 259 -4.01 24.32 -11.91
C ASP A 259 -5.09 24.39 -10.83
N ASN A 260 -6.34 24.62 -11.23
CA ASN A 260 -7.45 24.71 -10.28
C ASN A 260 -7.83 23.34 -9.72
N LEU A 261 -7.80 22.28 -10.54
CA LEU A 261 -8.16 20.93 -10.11
C LEU A 261 -7.12 20.32 -9.15
N LEU A 262 -5.85 20.66 -9.30
CA LEU A 262 -4.75 20.17 -8.46
C LEU A 262 -4.28 21.20 -7.41
N THR A 263 -4.93 22.36 -7.33
CA THR A 263 -4.55 23.47 -6.45
C THR A 263 -3.04 23.77 -6.58
N LEU A 264 -2.58 24.05 -7.79
CA LEU A 264 -1.18 24.36 -8.08
C LEU A 264 -0.91 25.83 -7.76
N ALA A 265 -0.21 26.09 -6.66
CA ALA A 265 0.20 27.46 -6.32
C ALA A 265 1.43 27.86 -7.16
N PRO A 266 1.52 29.11 -7.65
CA PRO A 266 2.68 29.58 -8.40
C PRO A 266 3.99 29.33 -7.64
N GLY A 267 4.98 28.72 -8.30
CA GLY A 267 6.30 28.44 -7.72
C GLY A 267 6.35 27.24 -6.75
N SER A 268 5.25 26.54 -6.51
CA SER A 268 5.21 25.38 -5.60
C SER A 268 5.07 24.03 -6.32
N TYR A 269 5.26 23.97 -7.63
CA TYR A 269 5.11 22.74 -8.39
C TYR A 269 6.03 22.61 -9.60
N THR A 270 6.27 21.35 -9.98
CA THR A 270 6.80 20.99 -11.29
C THR A 270 5.76 20.10 -11.97
N ALA A 271 5.25 20.53 -13.13
CA ALA A 271 4.31 19.74 -13.92
C ALA A 271 4.93 19.37 -15.28
N ARG A 272 4.86 18.09 -15.63
CA ARG A 272 5.10 17.60 -17.00
C ARG A 272 3.77 17.11 -17.54
N GLN A 273 3.36 17.63 -18.69
CA GLN A 273 2.08 17.31 -19.30
C GLN A 273 2.26 16.90 -20.75
N VAL A 274 1.76 15.71 -21.10
CA VAL A 274 1.83 15.14 -22.46
C VAL A 274 0.46 14.52 -22.79
N TYR A 275 -0.20 15.00 -23.85
CA TYR A 275 -1.51 14.50 -24.31
C TYR A 275 -2.58 14.45 -23.22
N THR A 276 -3.03 15.62 -22.75
CA THR A 276 -4.12 15.71 -21.77
C THR A 276 -5.31 16.40 -22.36
N THR A 277 -6.50 15.84 -22.14
CA THR A 277 -7.77 16.45 -22.55
C THR A 277 -8.60 16.73 -21.31
N ILE A 278 -9.08 17.97 -21.18
CA ILE A 278 -10.01 18.38 -20.14
C ILE A 278 -11.31 18.77 -20.83
N SER A 279 -12.41 18.14 -20.47
CA SER A 279 -13.74 18.51 -20.95
C SER A 279 -14.71 18.68 -19.79
N ALA A 280 -15.69 19.55 -20.01
CA ALA A 280 -16.83 19.69 -19.09
C ALA A 280 -17.67 18.41 -19.04
#